data_AF-A0A318P834-F1
#
_entry.id   AF-A0A318P834-F1
#
_cell.length_a   1.000
_cell.length_b   1.000
_cell.length_c   1.000
_cell.angle_alpha   90.00
_cell.angle_beta   90.00
_cell.angle_gamma   90.00
#
_symmetry.space_group_name_H-M   'P 1'
#
loop_
_entity.id
_entity.type
_entity.pdbx_description
1 polymer ?
#
loop_
_entity_poly.entity_id
_entity_poly.type
_entity_poly.pdbx_seq_one_letter_code
_entity_poly.pdbx_strand_id
1 'polypeptide(L)' 'MELINISKTSKSEREAARNLAEQRWAIAHDVKRNAADRLARVQADPDSTPAEITAATEALSEATSLYRSAQAAARQAG' A
#
# COMPACT_ATOMS: atom_id res chain seq x y z
N MET A 1 -23.86 -2.10 38.82
CA MET A 1 -23.48 -1.24 37.68
C MET A 1 -22.17 -1.79 37.15
N GLU A 2 -22.19 -2.41 35.98
CA GLU A 2 -21.02 -3.00 35.33
C GLU A 2 -19.97 -1.92 35.02
N LEU A 3 -18.76 -2.12 35.53
CA LEU A 3 -17.58 -1.40 35.11
C LEU A 3 -17.14 -2.02 33.79
N ILE A 4 -17.35 -1.29 32.70
CA ILE A 4 -16.83 -1.61 31.36
C ILE A 4 -15.31 -1.76 31.50
N ASN A 5 -14.85 -3.01 31.48
CA ASN A 5 -13.44 -3.34 31.57
C ASN A 5 -12.80 -2.88 30.26
N ILE A 6 -12.13 -1.73 30.30
CA ILE A 6 -11.42 -1.12 29.18
C ILE A 6 -10.31 -2.09 28.77
N SER A 7 -10.64 -2.94 27.80
CA SER A 7 -9.83 -4.07 27.39
C SER A 7 -8.53 -3.58 26.77
N LYS A 8 -7.45 -3.76 27.50
CA LYS A 8 -6.09 -3.76 26.95
C LYS A 8 -6.10 -4.71 25.75
N THR A 9 -5.91 -4.20 24.55
CA THR A 9 -5.75 -5.00 23.33
C THR A 9 -4.83 -6.17 23.63
N SER A 10 -5.36 -7.37 23.52
CA SER A 10 -4.65 -8.60 23.88
C SER A 10 -3.41 -8.76 23.00
N LYS A 11 -2.42 -9.52 23.47
CA LYS A 11 -1.20 -9.81 22.69
C LYS A 11 -1.55 -10.37 21.30
N SER A 12 -2.56 -11.24 21.23
CA SER A 12 -3.07 -11.84 20.00
C SER A 12 -3.64 -10.80 19.02
N GLU A 13 -4.42 -9.84 19.50
CA GLU A 13 -4.99 -8.79 18.65
C GLU A 13 -3.91 -7.85 18.09
N ARG A 14 -2.87 -7.55 18.88
CA ARG A 14 -1.72 -6.77 18.39
C ARG A 14 -0.92 -7.51 17.33
N GLU A 15 -0.75 -8.81 17.51
CA GLU A 15 -0.07 -9.68 16.53
C GLU A 15 -0.88 -9.84 15.24
N ALA A 16 -2.21 -10.00 15.34
CA ALA A 16 -3.10 -9.99 14.19
C ALA A 16 -3.06 -8.64 13.43
N ALA A 17 -3.03 -7.51 14.15
CA ALA A 17 -2.92 -6.19 13.55
C ALA A 17 -1.57 -5.99 12.83
N ARG A 18 -0.46 -6.48 13.39
CA ARG A 18 0.86 -6.50 12.75
C ARG A 18 0.85 -7.30 11.46
N ASN A 19 0.40 -8.55 11.53
CA ASN A 19 0.34 -9.43 10.37
C ASN A 19 -0.53 -8.86 9.25
N LEU A 20 -1.64 -8.19 9.60
CA LEU A 20 -2.49 -7.51 8.63
C LEU A 20 -1.80 -6.30 8.00
N ALA A 21 -1.08 -5.50 8.79
CA ALA A 21 -0.35 -4.34 8.30
C ALA A 21 0.80 -4.74 7.36
N GLU A 22 1.52 -5.82 7.69
CA GLU A 22 2.58 -6.39 6.84
C GLU A 22 2.00 -6.93 5.52
N GLN A 23 0.89 -7.67 5.55
CA GLN A 23 0.21 -8.15 4.35
C GLN A 23 -0.22 -6.99 3.45
N ARG A 24 -0.80 -5.94 4.03
CA ARG A 24 -1.20 -4.73 3.28
C ARG A 24 0.02 -4.03 2.67
N TRP A 25 1.14 -3.98 3.39
CA TRP A 25 2.37 -3.41 2.86
C TRP A 25 2.94 -4.22 1.69
N ALA A 26 2.94 -5.54 1.78
CA ALA A 26 3.35 -6.42 0.67
C ALA A 26 2.48 -6.21 -0.58
N ILE A 27 1.15 -6.19 -0.42
CA ILE A 27 0.22 -5.91 -1.52
C ILE A 27 0.49 -4.53 -2.13
N ALA A 28 0.67 -3.49 -1.31
CA ALA A 28 0.95 -2.15 -1.80
C ALA A 28 2.30 -2.04 -2.53
N HIS A 29 3.29 -2.83 -2.10
CA HIS A 29 4.57 -2.93 -2.79
C HIS A 29 4.40 -3.53 -4.20
N ASP A 30 3.64 -4.62 -4.33
CA ASP A 30 3.37 -5.26 -5.62
C ASP A 30 2.56 -4.35 -6.56
N VAL A 31 1.56 -3.64 -6.03
CA VAL A 31 0.80 -2.64 -6.80
C VAL A 31 1.71 -1.53 -7.32
N LYS A 32 2.62 -1.01 -6.49
CA LYS A 32 3.61 -0.01 -6.91
C LYS A 32 4.53 -0.54 -8.00
N ARG A 33 5.03 -1.77 -7.85
CA ARG A 33 5.88 -2.41 -8.85
C ARG A 33 5.14 -2.56 -10.18
N ASN A 34 3.90 -3.07 -10.16
CA ASN A 34 3.09 -3.24 -11.36
C ASN A 34 2.80 -1.90 -12.06
N ALA A 35 2.57 -0.83 -11.31
CA ALA A 35 2.38 0.51 -11.86
C ALA A 35 3.68 1.05 -12.49
N ALA A 36 4.83 0.81 -11.87
CA ALA A 36 6.13 1.19 -12.44
C ALA A 36 6.42 0.41 -13.73
N ASP A 37 6.18 -0.90 -13.74
CA ASP A 37 6.34 -1.75 -14.92
C ASP A 37 5.39 -1.32 -16.04
N ARG A 38 4.17 -0.90 -15.71
CA ARG A 38 3.22 -0.34 -16.68
C ARG A 38 3.73 0.96 -17.28
N LEU A 39 4.19 1.91 -16.45
CA LEU A 39 4.74 3.17 -16.95
C LEU A 39 5.95 2.93 -17.86
N ALA A 40 6.86 2.02 -17.49
CA ALA A 40 7.99 1.65 -18.32
C ALA A 40 7.56 1.09 -19.69
N ARG A 41 6.52 0.23 -19.73
CA ARG A 41 5.97 -0.29 -20.98
C ARG A 41 5.36 0.81 -21.85
N VAL A 42 4.56 1.71 -21.28
CA VAL A 42 3.94 2.83 -22.00
C VAL A 42 5.01 3.81 -22.51
N GLN A 43 6.07 4.06 -21.76
CA GLN A 43 7.16 4.94 -22.21
C GLN A 43 8.05 4.29 -23.30
N ALA A 44 8.15 2.96 -23.32
CA ALA A 44 8.91 2.23 -24.33
C ALA A 44 8.12 2.01 -25.63
N ASP A 45 6.81 2.19 -25.60
CA ASP A 45 5.92 2.06 -26.74
C ASP A 45 5.93 3.36 -27.58
N PRO A 46 6.39 3.34 -28.84
CA PRO A 46 6.44 4.52 -29.70
C PRO A 46 5.05 5.05 -30.09
N ASP A 47 4.01 4.23 -30.00
CA ASP A 47 2.63 4.61 -30.35
C ASP A 47 1.86 5.18 -29.14
N SER A 48 2.46 5.12 -27.95
CA SER A 48 1.82 5.62 -26.73
C SER A 48 1.66 7.14 -26.76
N THR A 49 0.46 7.57 -26.38
CA THR A 49 0.08 8.98 -26.35
C THR A 49 0.54 9.66 -25.06
N PRO A 50 0.68 11.00 -25.06
CA PRO A 50 0.93 11.76 -23.84
C PRO A 50 -0.11 11.52 -22.73
N ALA A 51 -1.37 11.29 -23.11
CA ALA A 51 -2.45 10.97 -22.18
C ALA A 51 -2.24 9.62 -21.47
N GLU A 52 -1.77 8.60 -22.19
CA GLU A 52 -1.47 7.28 -21.61
C GLU A 52 -0.27 7.33 -20.68
N ILE A 53 0.77 8.08 -21.05
CA ILE A 53 1.94 8.31 -20.18
C ILE A 53 1.50 9.04 -18.90
N THR A 54 0.62 10.04 -19.03
CA THR A 54 0.09 10.80 -17.88
C THR A 54 -0.70 9.88 -16.95
N ALA A 55 -1.63 9.09 -17.50
CA ALA A 55 -2.44 8.14 -16.74
C ALA A 55 -1.57 7.07 -16.04
N ALA A 56 -0.53 6.56 -16.70
CA ALA A 56 0.41 5.62 -16.08
C ALA A 56 1.26 6.27 -14.97
N THR A 57 1.60 7.55 -15.12
CA THR A 57 2.35 8.33 -14.12
C THR A 57 1.49 8.62 -12.89
N GLU A 58 0.22 8.96 -13.08
CA GLU A 58 -0.76 9.16 -12.01
C GLU A 58 -0.97 7.85 -11.24
N ALA A 59 -1.17 6.73 -11.94
CA ALA A 59 -1.30 5.41 -11.32
C ALA A 59 -0.07 5.04 -10.48
N LEU A 60 1.15 5.35 -10.95
CA LEU A 60 2.37 5.13 -10.16
C LEU A 60 2.44 6.04 -8.93
N SER A 61 1.99 7.29 -9.04
CA SER A 61 1.93 8.22 -7.90
C SER A 61 0.96 7.74 -6.84
N GLU A 62 -0.24 7.30 -7.23
CA GLU A 62 -1.24 6.73 -6.32
C GLU A 62 -0.71 5.47 -5.64
N ALA A 63 -0.14 4.54 -6.40
CA ALA A 63 0.44 3.31 -5.86
C ALA A 63 1.61 3.59 -4.90
N THR A 64 2.41 4.62 -5.19
CA THR A 64 3.50 5.06 -4.30
C THR A 64 2.96 5.66 -3.00
N SER A 65 1.87 6.42 -3.07
CA SER A 65 1.20 6.97 -1.88
C SER A 65 0.65 5.85 -0.99
N LEU A 66 -0.03 4.86 -1.60
CA LEU A 66 -0.52 3.67 -0.91
C LEU A 66 0.60 2.89 -0.24
N TYR A 67 1.71 2.66 -0.96
CA TYR A 67 2.89 1.99 -0.42
C TYR A 67 3.45 2.70 0.82
N ARG A 68 3.58 4.04 0.77
CA ARG A 68 4.09 4.82 1.91
C ARG A 68 3.15 4.74 3.11
N SER A 69 1.85 4.84 2.87
CA SER A 69 0.82 4.71 3.93
C SER A 69 0.87 3.33 4.58
N ALA A 70 0.91 2.26 3.79
CA ALA A 70 0.97 0.89 4.28
C ALA A 70 2.30 0.60 5.02
N GLN A 71 3.42 1.12 4.52
CA GLN A 71 4.71 1.01 5.20
C GLN A 71 4.71 1.71 6.57
N ALA A 72 4.11 2.90 6.65
CA ALA A 72 3.99 3.62 7.92
C ALA A 72 3.12 2.83 8.92
N ALA A 73 2.01 2.24 8.47
CA ALA A 73 1.16 1.40 9.29
C ALA A 73 1.89 0.13 9.79
N ALA A 74 2.64 -0.55 8.92
CA ALA A 74 3.42 -1.73 9.30
C ALA A 74 4.51 -1.39 10.34
N ARG A 75 5.20 -0.26 10.18
CA ARG A 75 6.21 0.22 11.14
C ARG A 75 5.64 0.60 12.50
N GLN A 76 4.43 1.16 12.54
CA GLN A 76 3.76 1.50 13.80
C GLN A 76 3.18 0.27 14.50
N ALA A 77 2.91 -0.80 13.76
CA ALA A 77 2.40 -2.03 14.33
C ALA A 77 3.52 -2.83 15.03
N GLY A 78 4.73 -2.88 14.48
CA GLY A 78 5.91 -3.60 15.00
C GLY A 78 6.47 -3.03 16.30
#